data_AF-A0A975FNF6-F1
#
_entry.id   AF-A0A975FNF6-F1
#
_cell.length_a   1.000
_cell.length_b   1.000
_cell.length_c   1.000
_cell.angle_alpha   90.00
_cell.angle_beta   90.00
_cell.angle_gamma   90.00
#
_symmetry.space_group_name_H-M   'P 1'
#
loop_
_entity.id
_entity.type
_entity.pdbx_description
1 polymer ?
#
loop_
_entity_poly.entity_id
_entity_poly.type
_entity_poly.pdbx_seq_one_letter_code
_entity_poly.pdbx_strand_id
1 'polypeptide(L)'
;MTNNELEDEVGTRVVRLHPGSTVSALWLSTPIAYEDTRLGEALIDSLRSWAADYRLAVDETRRWRSAEIARRFAHEGNRLAGLLAEELGHGFDVEVPPLAGSPRRRFRCRMPARNATAAQAFVAAAEGRLGDAGFVRATG
;
A
#
# COMPACT_ATOMS: atom_id res chain seq x y z
N MET A 1 14.12 -12.25 37.25
CA MET A 1 14.31 -11.10 36.35
C MET A 1 13.48 -11.39 35.13
N THR A 2 12.24 -10.91 35.10
CA THR A 2 11.29 -11.27 34.05
C THR A 2 10.60 -9.99 33.62
N ASN A 3 11.18 -9.30 32.64
CA ASN A 3 10.51 -8.23 31.91
C ASN A 3 11.35 -7.88 30.67
N ASN A 4 11.16 -8.59 29.56
CA ASN A 4 11.41 -8.01 28.23
C ASN A 4 10.80 -8.75 27.02
N GLU A 5 9.89 -9.71 27.21
CA GLU A 5 9.26 -10.45 26.09
C GLU A 5 7.96 -9.82 25.59
N LEU A 6 7.78 -8.50 25.75
CA LEU A 6 6.59 -7.77 25.28
C LEU A 6 6.88 -6.78 24.14
N GLU A 7 8.10 -6.73 23.60
CA GLU A 7 8.48 -5.71 22.60
C GLU A 7 8.30 -6.12 21.13
N ASP A 8 7.79 -7.31 20.83
CA ASP A 8 7.63 -7.80 19.45
C ASP A 8 6.17 -8.01 18.97
N GLU A 9 5.16 -7.70 19.80
CA GLU A 9 3.75 -7.86 19.43
C GLU A 9 2.94 -6.55 19.38
N VAL A 10 3.58 -5.43 19.04
CA VAL A 10 2.83 -4.34 18.41
C VAL A 10 2.51 -4.81 16.99
N GLY A 11 1.37 -5.50 16.84
CA GLY A 11 0.94 -6.13 15.60
C GLY A 11 1.29 -5.28 14.38
N THR A 12 2.16 -5.82 13.50
CA THR A 12 2.66 -5.07 12.35
C THR A 12 1.48 -4.65 11.47
N ARG A 13 1.39 -3.35 11.16
CA ARG A 13 0.29 -2.79 10.38
C ARG A 13 0.49 -3.16 8.91
N VAL A 14 -0.55 -3.70 8.27
CA VAL A 14 -0.46 -4.14 6.87
C VAL A 14 -1.08 -3.10 5.94
N VAL A 15 -0.24 -2.45 5.13
CA VAL A 15 -0.67 -1.58 4.02
C VAL A 15 -0.76 -2.40 2.74
N ARG A 16 -1.91 -2.42 2.09
CA ARG A 16 -2.16 -3.17 0.86
C ARG A 16 -2.14 -2.25 -0.35
N LEU A 17 -1.51 -2.72 -1.43
CA LEU A 17 -1.61 -2.07 -2.74
C LEU A 17 -2.81 -2.64 -3.51
N HIS A 18 -3.75 -1.78 -3.90
CA HIS A 18 -4.92 -2.18 -4.66
C HIS A 18 -4.94 -1.48 -6.02
N PRO A 19 -4.61 -2.20 -7.12
CA PRO A 19 -4.67 -1.59 -8.44
C PRO A 19 -6.13 -1.32 -8.86
N GLY A 20 -6.34 -0.29 -9.69
CA GLY A 20 -7.64 0.02 -10.27
C GLY A 20 -8.60 0.85 -9.42
N SER A 21 -8.22 1.23 -8.20
CA SER A 21 -8.95 2.23 -7.40
C SER A 21 -8.88 3.61 -8.06
N THR A 22 -10.00 4.35 -8.09
CA THR A 22 -10.02 5.75 -8.54
C THR A 22 -9.56 6.73 -7.46
N VAL A 23 -9.59 6.32 -6.20
CA VAL A 23 -9.32 7.19 -5.04
C VAL A 23 -7.86 7.07 -4.61
N SER A 24 -7.40 5.84 -4.39
CA SER A 24 -6.03 5.56 -3.95
C SER A 24 -5.68 4.09 -4.10
N ALA A 25 -4.43 3.82 -4.48
CA ALA A 25 -3.86 2.49 -4.47
C ALA A 25 -3.55 1.98 -3.05
N LEU A 26 -3.57 2.84 -2.04
CA LEU A 26 -3.10 2.55 -0.69
C LEU A 26 -4.27 2.22 0.24
N TRP A 27 -4.23 1.04 0.85
CA TRP A 27 -5.30 0.54 1.69
C TRP A 27 -4.75 0.04 3.03
N LEU A 28 -5.37 0.44 4.13
CA LEU A 28 -5.28 -0.32 5.39
C LEU A 28 -6.55 -1.19 5.48
N SER A 29 -7.44 -0.87 6.42
CA SER A 29 -8.81 -1.39 6.43
C SER A 29 -9.71 -0.71 5.40
N THR A 30 -9.39 0.54 5.05
CA THR A 30 -10.06 1.37 4.04
C THR A 30 -9.01 2.03 3.13
N PRO A 31 -9.40 2.51 1.93
CA PRO A 31 -8.53 3.33 1.11
C PRO A 31 -8.11 4.60 1.87
N ILE A 32 -6.84 4.99 1.74
CA ILE A 32 -6.29 6.23 2.33
C ILE A 32 -6.01 7.20 1.19
N ALA A 33 -6.56 8.41 1.23
CA ALA A 33 -6.31 9.43 0.23
C ALA A 33 -4.83 9.86 0.26
N TYR A 34 -4.22 10.10 -0.91
CA TYR A 34 -2.78 10.44 -0.96
C TYR A 34 -2.42 11.69 -0.15
N GLU A 35 -3.31 12.68 -0.10
CA GLU A 35 -3.15 13.92 0.70
C GLU A 35 -2.99 13.66 2.20
N ASP A 36 -3.59 12.58 2.70
CA ASP A 36 -3.52 12.18 4.10
C ASP A 36 -2.25 11.37 4.43
N THR A 37 -1.58 10.82 3.42
CA THR A 37 -0.46 9.88 3.63
C THR A 37 0.86 10.56 3.97
N ARG A 38 1.01 11.84 3.61
CA ARG A 38 2.28 12.59 3.74
C ARG A 38 3.49 11.90 3.08
N LEU A 39 3.25 11.01 2.13
CA LEU A 39 4.29 10.37 1.31
C LEU A 39 4.98 11.41 0.43
N GLY A 40 6.19 11.08 -0.03
CA GLY A 40 6.89 11.89 -1.02
C GLY A 40 6.10 11.95 -2.33
N GLU A 41 6.07 13.13 -2.97
CA GLU A 41 5.30 13.37 -4.20
C GLU A 41 5.67 12.38 -5.31
N ALA A 42 6.96 12.11 -5.51
CA ALA A 42 7.42 11.16 -6.51
C ALA A 42 6.88 9.72 -6.31
N LEU A 43 6.73 9.28 -5.05
CA LEU A 43 6.15 7.97 -4.75
C LEU A 43 4.62 7.98 -4.97
N ILE A 44 3.95 9.08 -4.62
CA ILE A 44 2.52 9.28 -4.89
C ILE A 44 2.24 9.21 -6.40
N ASP A 45 3.01 9.94 -7.21
CA ASP A 45 2.88 9.94 -8.67
C ASP A 45 3.09 8.54 -9.26
N SER A 46 4.11 7.82 -8.77
CA SER A 46 4.39 6.47 -9.24
C SER A 46 3.26 5.49 -8.87
N LEU A 47 2.72 5.58 -7.66
CA LEU A 47 1.56 4.77 -7.22
C LEU A 47 0.30 5.10 -8.02
N ARG A 48 0.06 6.37 -8.32
CA ARG A 48 -1.08 6.83 -9.12
C ARG A 48 -0.98 6.33 -10.56
N SER A 49 0.20 6.46 -11.18
CA SER A 49 0.46 5.94 -12.52
C SER A 49 0.22 4.44 -12.57
N TRP A 50 0.83 3.69 -11.66
CA TRP A 50 0.65 2.24 -11.59
C TRP A 50 -0.82 1.82 -11.41
N ALA A 51 -1.59 2.52 -10.57
CA ALA A 51 -3.01 2.23 -10.42
C ALA A 51 -3.83 2.54 -11.69
N ALA A 52 -3.49 3.60 -12.42
CA ALA A 52 -4.12 3.96 -13.68
C ALA A 52 -3.77 2.98 -14.81
N ASP A 53 -2.51 2.56 -14.89
CA ASP A 53 -1.99 1.61 -15.88
C ASP A 53 -2.72 0.27 -15.83
N TYR A 54 -3.27 -0.12 -14.67
CA TYR A 54 -4.07 -1.33 -14.56
C TYR A 54 -5.22 -1.37 -15.57
N ARG A 55 -5.91 -0.25 -15.79
CA ARG A 55 -7.04 -0.18 -16.73
C ARG A 55 -6.59 -0.30 -18.19
N LEU A 56 -5.37 0.14 -18.49
CA LEU A 56 -4.75 -0.02 -19.81
C LEU A 56 -4.18 -1.43 -20.01
N ALA A 57 -3.75 -2.06 -18.93
CA ALA A 57 -3.11 -3.38 -18.93
C ALA A 57 -4.09 -4.55 -19.13
N VAL A 58 -5.37 -4.33 -18.83
CA VAL A 58 -6.43 -5.33 -18.98
C VAL A 58 -7.36 -5.02 -20.17
N ASP A 59 -8.03 -6.05 -20.67
CA ASP A 59 -9.12 -5.93 -21.64
C ASP A 59 -10.47 -5.64 -20.94
N GLU A 60 -11.54 -5.54 -21.73
CA GLU A 60 -12.90 -5.29 -21.24
C GLU A 60 -13.43 -6.35 -20.27
N THR A 61 -12.89 -7.58 -20.33
CA THR A 61 -13.23 -8.69 -19.44
C THR A 61 -12.33 -8.74 -18.19
N ARG A 62 -11.48 -7.72 -17.99
CA ARG A 62 -10.47 -7.62 -16.93
C ARG A 62 -9.39 -8.70 -17.01
N ARG A 63 -9.17 -9.30 -18.19
CA ARG A 63 -8.04 -10.19 -18.42
C ARG A 63 -6.83 -9.39 -18.86
N TRP A 64 -5.64 -9.84 -18.50
CA TRP A 64 -4.39 -9.22 -18.97
C TRP A 64 -4.31 -9.30 -20.48
N ARG A 65 -4.02 -8.16 -21.13
CA ARG A 65 -3.89 -8.10 -22.59
C ARG A 65 -2.76 -8.97 -23.13
N SER A 66 -1.70 -9.14 -22.34
CA SER A 66 -0.63 -10.09 -22.61
C SER A 66 0.07 -10.51 -21.32
N ALA A 67 0.73 -11.67 -21.35
CA ALA A 67 1.55 -12.14 -20.22
C ALA A 67 2.73 -11.20 -19.93
N GLU A 68 3.28 -10.54 -20.95
CA GLU A 68 4.35 -9.57 -20.77
C GLU A 68 3.86 -8.33 -20.00
N ILE A 69 2.73 -7.75 -20.40
CA ILE A 69 2.12 -6.61 -19.71
C ILE A 69 1.83 -6.98 -18.25
N ALA A 70 1.28 -8.16 -18.02
CA ALA A 70 0.98 -8.68 -16.70
C ALA A 70 2.23 -8.78 -15.81
N ARG A 71 3.33 -9.32 -16.36
CA ARG A 71 4.62 -9.41 -15.66
C ARG A 71 5.22 -8.05 -15.34
N ARG A 72 5.21 -7.11 -16.29
CA ARG A 72 5.73 -5.74 -16.08
C ARG A 72 4.92 -5.02 -14.99
N PHE A 73 3.60 -5.15 -15.05
CA PHE A 73 2.70 -4.57 -14.05
C PHE A 73 2.96 -5.11 -12.64
N ALA A 74 3.11 -6.43 -12.51
CA ALA A 74 3.41 -7.07 -11.23
C ALA A 74 4.81 -6.70 -10.71
N HIS A 75 5.80 -6.57 -11.61
CA HIS A 75 7.14 -6.13 -11.25
C HIS A 75 7.13 -4.70 -10.68
N GLU A 76 6.42 -3.78 -11.32
CA GLU A 76 6.32 -2.40 -10.82
C GLU A 76 5.58 -2.33 -9.48
N GLY A 77 4.48 -3.08 -9.31
CA GLY A 77 3.78 -3.15 -8.04
C GLY A 77 4.67 -3.64 -6.88
N ASN A 78 5.53 -4.63 -7.16
CA ASN A 78 6.52 -5.12 -6.20
C ASN A 78 7.60 -4.06 -5.88
N ARG A 79 8.07 -3.32 -6.89
CA ARG A 79 9.04 -2.23 -6.71
C ARG A 79 8.44 -1.13 -5.83
N LEU A 80 7.23 -0.68 -6.13
CA LEU A 80 6.52 0.36 -5.36
C LEU A 80 6.25 -0.08 -3.92
N ALA A 81 5.92 -1.36 -3.71
CA ALA A 81 5.77 -1.90 -2.36
C ALA A 81 7.06 -1.88 -1.54
N GLY A 82 8.20 -2.15 -2.18
CA GLY A 82 9.53 -2.01 -1.56
C GLY A 82 9.82 -0.57 -1.16
N LEU A 83 9.62 0.38 -2.08
CA LEU A 83 9.83 1.81 -1.81
C LEU A 83 8.92 2.31 -0.69
N LEU A 84 7.65 1.92 -0.69
CA LEU A 84 6.71 2.27 0.38
C LEU A 84 7.14 1.68 1.72
N ALA A 85 7.63 0.43 1.74
CA ALA A 85 8.13 -0.18 2.97
C ALA A 85 9.35 0.58 3.52
N GLU A 86 10.27 1.03 2.65
CA GLU A 86 11.41 1.86 3.06
C GLU A 86 10.96 3.25 3.57
N GLU A 87 9.94 3.83 2.95
CA GLU A 87 9.41 5.14 3.33
C GLU A 87 8.76 5.10 4.72
N LEU A 88 7.98 4.05 5.01
CA LEU A 88 7.29 3.84 6.28
C LEU A 88 8.17 3.24 7.37
N GLY A 89 9.22 2.51 7.01
CA GLY A 89 10.15 1.89 7.95
C GLY A 89 9.55 0.73 8.75
N HIS A 90 10.20 0.42 9.87
CA HIS A 90 9.78 -0.63 10.79
C HIS A 90 8.37 -0.35 11.36
N GLY A 91 7.62 -1.42 11.64
CA GLY A 91 6.23 -1.35 12.12
C GLY A 91 5.17 -1.47 11.02
N PHE A 92 5.58 -1.52 9.75
CA PHE A 92 4.69 -1.74 8.60
C PHE A 92 5.12 -2.93 7.74
N ASP A 93 4.12 -3.67 7.26
CA ASP A 93 4.25 -4.60 6.14
C ASP A 93 3.46 -4.03 4.96
N VAL A 94 4.10 -3.97 3.79
CA VAL A 94 3.44 -3.60 2.54
C VAL A 94 3.11 -4.85 1.75
N GLU A 95 1.85 -5.03 1.40
CA GLU A 95 1.33 -6.23 0.77
C GLU A 95 0.87 -5.94 -0.66
N VAL A 96 1.39 -6.73 -1.60
CA VAL A 96 0.95 -6.76 -2.99
C VAL A 96 0.04 -7.98 -3.17
N PRO A 97 -1.22 -7.82 -3.61
CA PRO A 97 -2.11 -8.93 -3.87
C PRO A 97 -1.58 -9.80 -5.02
N PRO A 98 -2.15 -10.99 -5.24
CA PRO A 98 -1.84 -11.77 -6.42
C PRO A 98 -2.09 -10.95 -7.70
N LEU A 99 -1.05 -10.79 -8.53
CA LEU A 99 -1.11 -10.08 -9.81
C LEU A 99 -0.54 -10.98 -10.88
N ALA A 100 -1.20 -11.06 -12.04
CA ALA A 100 -0.67 -11.80 -13.19
C ALA A 100 -0.33 -13.28 -12.89
N GLY A 101 -1.07 -13.95 -12.00
CA GLY A 101 -0.77 -15.31 -11.56
C GLY A 101 0.41 -15.43 -10.58
N SER A 102 1.05 -14.32 -10.21
CA SER A 102 2.05 -14.28 -9.14
C SER A 102 1.38 -14.46 -7.77
N PRO A 103 2.05 -15.12 -6.81
CA PRO A 103 1.54 -15.21 -5.45
C PRO A 103 1.52 -13.82 -4.80
N ARG A 104 0.71 -13.67 -3.74
CA ARG A 104 0.74 -12.52 -2.84
C ARG A 104 2.17 -12.33 -2.30
N ARG A 105 2.64 -11.08 -2.23
CA ARG A 105 3.97 -10.75 -1.67
C ARG A 105 3.85 -9.72 -0.56
N ARG A 106 4.74 -9.82 0.44
CA ARG A 106 4.89 -8.84 1.51
C ARG A 106 6.30 -8.29 1.53
N PHE A 107 6.40 -7.00 1.80
CA PHE A 107 7.63 -6.23 1.87
C PHE A 107 7.70 -5.54 3.21
N ARG A 108 8.84 -5.67 3.89
CA ARG A 108 9.06 -5.09 5.22
C ARG A 108 10.43 -4.43 5.23
N CYS A 109 10.49 -3.20 5.71
CA CYS A 109 11.76 -2.56 6.05
C CYS A 109 12.02 -2.74 7.55
N ARG A 110 13.24 -3.13 7.92
CA ARG A 110 13.65 -3.25 9.33
C ARG A 110 14.30 -1.97 9.87
N MET A 111 14.53 -0.99 9.01
CA MET A 111 15.15 0.29 9.37
C MET A 111 14.10 1.31 9.81
N PRO A 112 14.51 2.40 10.50
CA PRO A 112 13.64 3.56 10.70
C PRO A 112 13.04 4.09 9.41
N ALA A 113 11.86 4.70 9.52
CA ALA A 113 11.17 5.32 8.40
C ALA A 113 12.06 6.38 7.74
N ARG A 114 12.20 6.32 6.41
CA ARG A 114 12.82 7.43 5.68
C ARG A 114 11.95 8.70 5.72
N ASN A 115 10.63 8.52 5.89
CA ASN A 115 9.68 9.60 6.09
C ASN A 115 8.88 9.35 7.37
N ALA A 116 9.38 9.86 8.49
CA ALA A 116 8.74 9.72 9.80
C ALA A 116 7.32 10.33 9.84
N THR A 117 7.08 11.41 9.09
CA THR A 117 5.77 12.06 8.99
C THR A 117 4.76 11.15 8.30
N ALA A 118 5.15 10.48 7.21
CA ALA A 118 4.30 9.49 6.57
C ALA A 118 4.01 8.31 7.51
N ALA A 119 5.02 7.75 8.16
CA ALA A 119 4.83 6.67 9.12
C ALA A 119 3.81 7.04 10.22
N GLN A 120 3.89 8.25 10.78
CA GLN A 120 2.92 8.75 11.77
C GLN A 120 1.50 8.88 11.19
N ALA A 121 1.38 9.38 9.96
CA ALA A 121 0.08 9.51 9.29
C ALA A 121 -0.58 8.13 9.07
N PHE A 122 0.20 7.12 8.67
CA PHE A 122 -0.30 5.73 8.54
C PHE A 122 -0.65 5.09 9.89
N VAL A 123 0.08 5.43 10.97
CA VAL A 123 -0.32 5.01 12.33
C VAL A 123 -1.67 5.62 12.70
N ALA A 124 -1.84 6.93 12.50
CA ALA A 124 -3.11 7.62 12.75
C ALA A 124 -4.26 7.05 11.89
N ALA A 125 -3.98 6.70 10.63
CA ALA A 125 -4.92 6.02 9.73
C ALA A 125 -5.38 4.67 10.30
N ALA A 126 -4.43 3.84 10.71
CA ALA A 126 -4.70 2.51 11.25
C ALA A 126 -5.52 2.55 12.53
N GLU A 127 -5.37 3.61 13.31
CA GLU A 127 -6.08 3.81 14.58
C GLU A 127 -7.42 4.53 14.39
N GLY A 128 -7.83 4.80 13.15
CA GLY A 128 -9.08 5.50 12.83
C GLY A 128 -9.09 6.96 13.28
N ARG A 129 -7.91 7.56 13.48
CA ARG A 129 -7.75 8.95 13.93
C ARG A 129 -7.47 9.93 12.80
N LEU A 130 -7.50 9.45 11.56
CA LEU A 130 -7.61 10.35 10.42
C LEU A 130 -8.98 11.03 10.50
N GLY A 131 -8.96 12.37 10.56
CA GLY A 131 -10.07 13.20 11.00
C GLY A 131 -11.41 12.81 10.39
N ASP A 132 -12.45 12.92 11.22
CA ASP A 132 -13.87 12.79 10.90
C ASP A 132 -14.24 13.65 9.68
N ALA A 133 -14.04 13.09 8.49
CA ALA A 133 -14.42 13.70 7.22
C ALA A 133 -14.98 12.60 6.30
N GLY A 134 -16.19 12.15 6.65
CA GLY A 134 -17.17 11.65 5.69
C GLY A 134 -16.81 10.38 4.91
N PHE A 135 -16.74 9.22 5.57
CA PHE A 135 -16.83 7.94 4.85
C PHE A 135 -18.28 7.44 4.86
N VAL A 136 -19.04 7.76 3.80
CA VAL A 136 -20.31 7.09 3.53
C VAL A 136 -20.01 5.63 3.24
N ARG A 137 -20.57 4.72 4.07
CA ARG A 137 -20.50 3.27 3.88
C ARG A 137 -21.17 2.92 2.55
N ALA A 138 -20.38 2.67 1.52
CA ALA A 138 -20.88 2.04 0.30
C ALA A 138 -21.00 0.52 0.54
N THR A 139 -22.14 0.11 1.08
CA THR A 139 -22.68 -1.24 0.88
C THR A 139 -23.36 -1.27 -0.49
N GLY A 140 -22.87 -2.13 -1.39
CA GLY A 140 -23.48 -2.44 -2.68
C GLY A 140 -22.90 -3.74 -3.21
#